data_AF-A0A0R2QQJ2-F1
#
_entry.id   AF-A0A0R2QQJ2-F1
#
_cell.length_a   1.000
_cell.length_b   1.000
_cell.length_c   1.000
_cell.angle_alpha   90.00
_cell.angle_beta   90.00
_cell.angle_gamma   90.00
#
_symmetry.space_group_name_H-M   'P 1'
#
loop_
_entity.id
_entity.type
_entity.pdbx_description
1 polymer ?
#
loop_
_entity_poly.entity_id
_entity_poly.type
_entity_poly.pdbx_seq_one_letter_code
_entity_poly.pdbx_strand_id
1 'polypeptide(L)'
;MNQSTHRSPVYARGGIVAASQPLAVSAGIEILTKGGSAGDAAIATSAVLAVVEPGASHLGGDAFVISHNAARKKNLAFNGSGEAPHSASADQFKDRNRSPWI
;
A
#
# COMPACT_ATOMS: atom_id res chain seq x y z
N MET A 1 -10.15 -24.89 -2.76
CA MET A 1 -9.78 -23.92 -1.70
C MET A 1 -11.02 -23.11 -1.34
N ASN A 2 -11.79 -23.55 -0.35
CA ASN A 2 -12.95 -22.83 0.16
C ASN A 2 -12.49 -22.03 1.39
N GLN A 3 -11.94 -20.83 1.16
CA GLN A 3 -11.58 -19.94 2.27
C GLN A 3 -12.83 -19.15 2.65
N SER A 4 -13.40 -19.45 3.82
CA SER A 4 -14.50 -18.67 4.39
C SER A 4 -13.96 -17.31 4.83
N THR A 5 -14.19 -16.26 4.04
CA THR A 5 -13.96 -14.89 4.49
C THR A 5 -15.04 -14.56 5.52
N HIS A 6 -14.64 -14.28 6.77
CA HIS A 6 -15.57 -13.95 7.87
C HIS A 6 -16.18 -12.54 7.76
N ARG A 7 -15.82 -11.76 6.74
CA ARG A 7 -16.36 -10.42 6.49
C ARG A 7 -17.45 -10.48 5.44
N SER A 8 -18.63 -9.95 5.77
CA SER A 8 -19.73 -9.81 4.82
C SER A 8 -19.31 -8.92 3.64
N PRO A 9 -19.76 -9.23 2.40
CA PRO A 9 -19.60 -8.33 1.27
C PRO A 9 -20.20 -6.94 1.59
N VAL A 10 -19.48 -5.89 1.23
CA VAL A 10 -19.92 -4.50 1.43
C VAL A 10 -20.18 -3.88 0.05
N TYR A 11 -21.32 -3.21 -0.08
CA TYR A 11 -21.70 -2.47 -1.28
C TYR A 11 -21.82 -0.98 -0.94
N ALA A 12 -21.28 -0.13 -1.80
CA ALA A 12 -21.35 1.31 -1.64
C ALA A 12 -21.50 2.01 -3.00
N ARG A 13 -22.21 3.15 -3.03
CA ARG A 13 -22.35 4.00 -4.22
C ARG A 13 -21.29 5.10 -4.31
N GLY A 14 -20.74 5.53 -3.17
CA GLY A 14 -19.79 6.66 -3.07
C GLY A 14 -18.31 6.28 -3.13
N GLY A 15 -17.99 5.01 -3.38
CA GLY A 15 -16.64 4.47 -3.33
C GLY A 15 -16.42 3.51 -2.17
N ILE A 16 -15.31 2.77 -2.22
CA ILE A 16 -14.92 1.73 -1.26
C ILE A 16 -13.44 1.91 -0.94
N VAL A 17 -13.10 1.74 0.35
CA VAL A 17 -11.71 1.63 0.83
C VAL A 17 -11.59 0.32 1.59
N ALA A 18 -10.49 -0.39 1.38
CA ALA A 18 -10.18 -1.64 2.08
C ALA A 18 -8.69 -1.65 2.46
N ALA A 19 -8.40 -1.97 3.72
CA ALA A 19 -7.06 -2.14 4.27
C ALA A 19 -7.11 -3.10 5.47
N SER A 20 -5.94 -3.56 5.93
CA SER A 20 -5.78 -4.41 7.13
C SER A 20 -6.24 -3.71 8.40
N GLN A 21 -6.05 -2.38 8.49
CA GLN A 21 -6.36 -1.58 9.68
C GLN A 21 -7.63 -0.75 9.52
N PRO A 22 -8.57 -0.80 10.49
CA PRO A 22 -9.81 -0.03 10.42
C PRO A 22 -9.57 1.48 10.45
N LEU A 23 -8.58 1.97 11.19
CA LEU A 23 -8.25 3.40 11.24
C LEU A 23 -7.77 3.94 9.89
N ALA A 24 -7.00 3.14 9.14
CA ALA A 24 -6.58 3.51 7.79
C ALA A 24 -7.77 3.54 6.82
N VAL A 25 -8.68 2.57 6.93
CA VAL A 25 -9.94 2.56 6.15
C VAL A 25 -10.78 3.80 6.45
N SER A 26 -10.94 4.17 7.73
CA SER A 26 -11.69 5.37 8.13
C SER A 26 -11.11 6.65 7.52
N ALA A 27 -9.78 6.80 7.51
CA ALA A 27 -9.13 7.95 6.90
C ALA A 27 -9.37 8.03 5.39
N GLY A 28 -9.26 6.91 4.67
CA GLY A 28 -9.59 6.86 3.24
C GLY A 28 -11.05 7.20 2.96
N ILE A 29 -11.98 6.67 3.76
CA ILE A 29 -13.42 6.98 3.65
C ILE A 29 -13.69 8.46 3.91
N GLU A 30 -13.02 9.07 4.90
CA GLU A 30 -13.15 10.50 5.17
C GLU A 30 -12.76 11.35 3.97
N ILE A 31 -11.66 11.00 3.28
CA ILE A 31 -11.24 11.70 2.06
C ILE A 31 -12.25 11.53 0.92
N LEU A 32 -12.78 10.32 0.70
CA LEU A 32 -13.85 10.12 -0.29
C LEU A 32 -15.10 10.94 0.06
N THR A 33 -15.48 10.99 1.33
CA THR A 33 -16.65 11.74 1.82
C THR A 33 -16.48 13.24 1.60
N LYS A 34 -15.25 13.76 1.67
CA LYS A 34 -14.89 15.15 1.37
C LYS A 34 -14.80 15.44 -0.14
N GLY A 35 -15.11 14.49 -1.01
CA GLY A 35 -15.06 14.64 -2.46
C GLY A 35 -13.68 14.39 -3.08
N GLY A 36 -12.75 13.81 -2.33
CA GLY A 36 -11.44 13.40 -2.83
C GLY A 36 -11.53 12.26 -3.85
N SER A 37 -10.49 12.14 -4.67
CA SER A 37 -10.38 11.05 -5.64
C SER A 37 -9.98 9.72 -4.98
N ALA A 38 -10.08 8.62 -5.73
CA ALA A 38 -9.55 7.33 -5.29
C ALA A 38 -8.04 7.38 -4.99
N GLY A 39 -7.28 8.25 -5.69
CA GLY A 39 -5.87 8.48 -5.42
C GLY A 39 -5.63 9.18 -4.08
N ASP A 40 -6.40 10.24 -3.79
CA ASP A 40 -6.31 10.97 -2.52
C ASP A 40 -6.65 10.06 -1.33
N ALA A 41 -7.71 9.25 -1.48
CA ALA A 41 -8.11 8.27 -0.47
C ALA A 41 -7.04 7.20 -0.24
N ALA A 42 -6.38 6.72 -1.31
CA ALA A 42 -5.28 5.76 -1.20
C ALA A 42 -4.05 6.38 -0.48
N ILE A 43 -3.70 7.63 -0.78
CA ILE A 43 -2.61 8.35 -0.09
C ILE A 43 -2.90 8.49 1.40
N ALA A 44 -4.11 8.93 1.77
CA ALA A 44 -4.50 9.05 3.18
C ALA A 44 -4.51 7.70 3.91
N THR A 45 -5.02 6.65 3.26
CA THR A 45 -5.01 5.28 3.80
C THR A 45 -3.58 4.82 4.06
N SER A 46 -2.67 5.00 3.08
CA SER A 46 -1.26 4.62 3.20
C SER A 46 -0.52 5.42 4.28
N ALA A 47 -0.76 6.72 4.36
CA ALA A 47 -0.17 7.58 5.39
C ALA A 47 -0.56 7.14 6.80
N VAL A 48 -1.81 6.71 7.01
CA VAL A 48 -2.26 6.18 8.30
C VAL A 48 -1.68 4.79 8.56
N LEU A 49 -1.59 3.91 7.54
CA LEU A 49 -0.93 2.60 7.68
C LEU A 49 0.52 2.73 8.18
N ALA A 50 1.26 3.75 7.73
CA ALA A 50 2.60 4.03 8.23
C ALA A 50 2.68 4.28 9.74
N VAL A 51 1.56 4.61 10.38
CA VAL A 51 1.47 4.82 11.84
C VAL A 51 0.87 3.60 12.54
N VAL A 52 -0.21 3.03 12.01
CA VAL A 52 -0.98 1.99 12.69
C VAL A 52 -0.52 0.57 12.36
N GLU A 53 0.25 0.38 11.30
CA GLU A 53 0.87 -0.89 10.91
C GLU A 53 2.30 -0.69 10.37
N PRO A 54 3.20 -0.08 11.16
CA PRO A 54 4.51 0.38 10.69
C PRO A 54 5.44 -0.77 10.29
N GLY A 55 5.19 -2.01 10.74
CA GLY A 55 5.99 -3.18 10.36
C GLY A 55 5.65 -3.73 8.97
N ALA A 56 4.53 -3.32 8.37
CA ALA A 56 4.06 -3.85 7.08
C ALA A 56 4.08 -2.80 5.95
N SER A 57 3.78 -1.54 6.25
CA SER A 57 3.75 -0.48 5.24
C SER A 57 4.23 0.83 5.86
N HIS A 58 5.24 1.46 5.27
CA HIS A 58 5.84 2.69 5.78
C HIS A 58 6.59 3.46 4.68
N LEU A 59 6.95 4.71 4.96
CA LEU A 59 7.59 5.62 3.99
C LEU A 59 8.97 5.18 3.51
N GLY A 60 9.74 4.50 4.36
CA GLY A 60 11.06 3.97 4.01
C GLY A 60 11.05 2.65 3.22
N GLY A 61 9.88 2.21 2.75
CA GLY A 61 9.72 0.99 1.96
C GLY A 61 9.52 1.28 0.48
N ASP A 62 8.86 0.37 -0.21
CA ASP A 62 8.55 0.47 -1.63
C ASP A 62 7.06 0.76 -1.87
N ALA A 63 6.74 1.33 -3.02
CA ALA A 63 5.36 1.57 -3.44
C ALA A 63 5.07 0.96 -4.82
N PHE A 64 4.05 0.10 -4.90
CA PHE A 64 3.54 -0.42 -6.17
C PHE A 64 2.08 -0.03 -6.30
N VAL A 65 1.74 0.73 -7.33
CA VAL A 65 0.38 1.27 -7.51
C VAL A 65 -0.14 0.92 -8.89
N ILE A 66 -1.34 0.33 -8.92
CA ILE A 66 -2.11 0.14 -10.14
C ILE A 66 -3.32 1.06 -10.07
N SER A 67 -3.50 1.90 -11.08
CA SER A 67 -4.62 2.82 -11.17
C SER A 67 -5.27 2.76 -12.55
N HIS A 68 -6.59 2.89 -12.58
CA HIS A 68 -7.36 2.98 -13.81
C HIS A 68 -7.95 4.37 -13.96
N ASN A 69 -7.57 5.08 -15.03
CA ASN A 69 -8.22 6.32 -15.41
C ASN A 69 -9.37 6.02 -16.38
N ALA A 70 -10.60 6.08 -15.88
CA ALA A 70 -11.80 5.77 -16.65
C ALA A 70 -12.03 6.73 -17.82
N ALA A 71 -11.77 8.03 -17.63
CA ALA A 71 -11.97 9.05 -18.67
C ALA A 71 -11.06 8.81 -19.88
N ARG A 72 -9.81 8.41 -19.65
CA ARG A 72 -8.82 8.12 -20.69
C ARG A 72 -8.81 6.65 -21.12
N LYS A 73 -9.54 5.77 -20.40
CA LYS A 73 -9.48 4.31 -20.55
C LYS A 73 -8.06 3.77 -20.51
N LYS A 74 -7.24 4.30 -19.61
CA LYS A 74 -5.81 3.95 -19.47
C LYS A 74 -5.52 3.40 -18.09
N ASN A 75 -4.71 2.37 -18.06
CA ASN A 75 -4.13 1.84 -16.83
C ASN A 75 -2.74 2.46 -16.61
N LEU A 76 -2.44 2.77 -15.37
CA LEU A 76 -1.12 3.15 -14.89
C LEU A 76 -0.64 2.07 -13.94
N ALA A 77 0.58 1.57 -14.17
CA ALA A 77 1.33 0.81 -13.19
C ALA A 77 2.55 1.65 -12.80
N PHE A 78 2.64 2.00 -11.52
CA PHE A 78 3.75 2.74 -10.95
C PHE A 78 4.60 1.80 -10.11
N ASN A 79 5.88 1.71 -10.44
CA ASN A 79 6.89 1.05 -9.63
C ASN A 79 7.71 2.13 -8.92
N GLY A 80 7.54 2.23 -7.60
CA GLY A 80 8.30 3.07 -6.69
C GLY A 80 9.19 2.25 -5.77
N SER A 81 9.76 1.14 -6.26
CA SER A 81 10.82 0.43 -5.55
C SER A 81 12.11 1.24 -5.52
N GLY A 82 12.79 1.28 -4.38
CA GLY A 82 14.09 1.93 -4.25
C GLY A 82 15.20 1.23 -5.05
N GLU A 83 16.14 2.01 -5.58
CA GLU A 83 17.41 1.47 -6.10
C GLU A 83 18.34 1.08 -4.93
N ALA A 84 19.19 0.08 -5.16
CA ALA A 84 20.31 -0.17 -4.27
C ALA A 84 21.22 1.09 -4.18
N PRO A 85 21.89 1.35 -3.04
CA PRO A 85 22.86 2.43 -2.94
C PRO A 85 23.95 2.31 -4.02
N HIS A 86 24.36 3.42 -4.64
CA HIS A 86 25.39 3.40 -5.70
C HIS A 86 26.73 2.80 -5.26
N SER A 87 27.04 2.80 -3.97
CA SER A 87 28.25 2.19 -3.39
C SER A 87 28.08 0.72 -3.03
N ALA A 88 26.90 0.13 -3.23
CA ALA A 88 26.63 -1.26 -2.89
C ALA A 88 27.35 -2.20 -3.89
N SER A 89 28.00 -3.24 -3.39
CA SER A 89 28.62 -4.29 -4.21
C SER A 89 28.27 -5.67 -3.68
N ALA A 90 28.19 -6.67 -4.57
CA ALA A 90 27.87 -8.04 -4.19
C ALA A 90 28.84 -8.64 -3.16
N ASP A 91 30.09 -8.16 -3.15
CA ASP A 91 31.12 -8.60 -2.20
C ASP A 91 30.76 -8.32 -0.75
N GLN A 92 30.01 -7.25 -0.48
CA GLN A 92 29.57 -6.86 0.87
C GLN A 92 28.60 -7.85 1.51
N PHE A 93 27.97 -8.73 0.72
CA PHE A 93 26.94 -9.67 1.16
C PHE A 93 27.36 -11.15 1.04
N LYS A 94 28.64 -11.43 0.78
CA LYS A 94 29.16 -12.81 0.66
C LYS A 94 29.21 -13.57 1.99
N ASP A 95 29.17 -12.85 3.09
CA ASP A 95 29.35 -13.39 4.44
C ASP A 95 28.05 -14.05 4.94
N ARG A 96 27.86 -15.34 4.61
CA ARG A 96 26.67 -16.14 4.97
C ARG A 96 26.45 -16.30 6.48
N ASN A 97 27.44 -15.95 7.31
CA ASN A 97 27.42 -16.13 8.75
C ASN A 97 27.03 -14.85 9.52
N ARG A 98 26.61 -13.79 8.83
CA ARG A 98 26.20 -12.49 9.42
C ARG A 98 24.69 -12.32 9.57
N SER A 99 23.93 -13.40 9.60
CA SER A 99 22.51 -13.35 9.89
C SER A 99 22.30 -13.57 11.40
N PRO A 100 22.13 -12.53 12.24
CA PRO A 100 21.67 -12.73 13.62
C PRO A 100 20.21 -13.23 13.69
N TRP A 101 19.55 -13.47 12.55
CA TRP A 101 18.12 -13.77 12.45
C TRP A 101 17.78 -14.93 11.49
N ILE A 102 18.77 -15.67 10.98
CA ILE A 102 18.59 -16.95 10.24
C ILE A 102 19.70 -17.89 10.68
#